data_AF-A0A363NL74-F1
#
_entry.id   AF-A0A363NL74-F1
#
_cell.length_a   1.000
_cell.length_b   1.000
_cell.length_c   1.000
_cell.angle_alpha   90.00
_cell.angle_beta   90.00
_cell.angle_gamma   90.00
#
_symmetry.space_group_name_H-M   'P 1'
#
loop_
_entity.id
_entity.type
_entity.pdbx_description
1 polymer ?
#
loop_
_entity_poly.entity_id
_entity_poly.type
_entity_poly.pdbx_seq_one_letter_code
_entity_poly.pdbx_strand_id
1 'polypeptide(L)'
;MEANKTSSIIYKILRSVMILFWIYVGMDKIWQLSAFRIALEQQPIISYLAPILFWLLPLMEIAVGILLAIPSVGLRAWGWRASTLLIIVFTIYIGLGVLNVYAQKPCMCTSFLSRISWTAHLLINIVILGLSITGWGLHRKVAKYSERVITGKTNIALFLICFIAMGAISYRNIHYTKSKDVWYAPDSLYYYPEHNDVSRPIVGSLAYRYDRYSGPYRQLFTKKSSKPTSLLTNRWLAVQKGG
;
A
#
# COMPACT_ATOMS: atom_id res chain seq x y z
N MET A 1 24.06 -12.38 -39.15
CA MET A 1 23.06 -11.31 -38.96
C MET A 1 21.86 -11.75 -38.12
N GLU A 2 21.40 -13.00 -38.20
CA GLU A 2 20.21 -13.48 -37.48
C GLU A 2 20.33 -13.51 -35.95
N ALA A 3 21.48 -13.92 -35.40
CA ALA A 3 21.71 -13.95 -33.94
C ALA A 3 21.51 -12.58 -33.25
N ASN A 4 21.76 -11.49 -33.98
CA ASN A 4 21.57 -10.13 -33.49
C ASN A 4 20.08 -9.72 -33.48
N LYS A 5 19.30 -10.22 -34.44
CA LYS A 5 17.85 -9.99 -34.53
C LYS A 5 17.13 -10.65 -33.35
N THR A 6 17.45 -11.91 -33.05
CA THR A 6 16.88 -12.64 -31.91
C THR A 6 17.21 -11.96 -30.58
N SER A 7 18.47 -11.55 -30.38
CA SER A 7 18.89 -10.81 -29.17
C SER A 7 18.15 -9.48 -29.00
N SER A 8 17.88 -8.77 -30.09
CA SER A 8 17.11 -7.52 -30.08
C SER A 8 15.64 -7.75 -29.69
N ILE A 9 15.02 -8.82 -30.19
CA ILE A 9 13.63 -9.20 -29.83
C ILE A 9 13.55 -9.58 -28.36
N ILE A 10 14.45 -10.45 -27.89
CA ILE A 10 14.50 -10.87 -26.47
C ILE A 10 14.68 -9.64 -25.57
N TYR A 11 15.61 -8.74 -25.91
CA TYR A 11 15.83 -7.51 -25.15
C TYR A 11 14.57 -6.64 -25.06
N LYS A 12 13.81 -6.51 -26.16
CA LYS A 12 12.53 -5.75 -26.16
C LYS A 12 11.50 -6.38 -25.24
N ILE A 13 11.34 -7.71 -25.29
CA ILE A 13 10.42 -8.45 -24.41
C ILE A 13 10.81 -8.26 -22.94
N LEU A 14 12.07 -8.53 -22.61
CA LEU A 14 12.59 -8.37 -21.24
C LEU A 14 12.36 -6.95 -20.72
N ARG A 15 12.66 -5.95 -21.55
CA ARG A 15 12.44 -4.54 -21.21
C ARG A 15 10.97 -4.26 -20.91
N SER A 16 10.05 -4.69 -21.77
CA SER A 16 8.62 -4.46 -21.56
C SER A 16 8.09 -5.18 -20.32
N VAL A 17 8.51 -6.42 -20.07
CA VAL A 17 8.16 -7.17 -18.85
C VAL A 17 8.64 -6.45 -17.60
N MET A 18 9.89 -5.98 -17.58
CA MET A 18 10.46 -5.28 -16.42
C MET A 18 9.79 -3.93 -16.18
N ILE A 19 9.43 -3.19 -17.24
CA ILE A 19 8.66 -1.95 -17.12
C ILE A 19 7.30 -2.24 -16.44
N LEU A 20 6.56 -3.23 -16.95
CA LEU A 20 5.26 -3.60 -16.38
C LEU A 20 5.39 -4.03 -14.92
N PHE A 21 6.38 -4.85 -14.60
CA PHE A 21 6.66 -5.30 -13.23
C PHE A 21 6.85 -4.12 -12.27
N TRP A 22 7.79 -3.20 -12.58
CA TRP A 22 8.11 -2.08 -11.70
C TRP A 22 6.96 -1.10 -11.51
N ILE A 23 6.23 -0.79 -12.59
CA ILE A 23 5.05 0.08 -12.52
C ILE A 23 3.96 -0.58 -11.69
N TYR A 24 3.65 -1.85 -11.96
CA TYR A 24 2.62 -2.58 -11.25
C TYR A 24 2.91 -2.62 -9.74
N VAL A 25 4.13 -3.03 -9.37
CA VAL A 25 4.53 -3.17 -7.96
C VAL A 25 4.57 -1.82 -7.24
N GLY A 26 5.02 -0.75 -7.88
CA GLY A 26 5.04 0.58 -7.29
C GLY A 26 3.65 1.22 -7.18
N MET A 27 2.83 1.08 -8.21
CA MET A 27 1.45 1.59 -8.20
C MET A 27 0.55 0.87 -7.20
N ASP A 28 0.72 -0.45 -7.06
CA ASP A 28 -0.02 -1.24 -6.06
C ASP A 28 0.24 -0.70 -4.64
N LYS A 29 1.48 -0.34 -4.33
CA LYS A 29 1.86 0.29 -3.06
C LYS A 29 1.31 1.69 -2.89
N ILE A 30 1.30 2.52 -3.95
CA ILE A 30 0.69 3.86 -3.89
C ILE A 30 -0.81 3.76 -3.64
N TRP A 31 -1.48 2.81 -4.30
CA TRP A 31 -2.92 2.68 -4.13
C TRP A 31 -3.28 2.20 -2.71
N GLN A 32 -2.47 1.32 -2.14
CA GLN A 32 -2.65 0.78 -0.80
C GLN A 32 -1.65 1.39 0.20
N LEU A 33 -1.39 2.69 0.10
CA LEU A 33 -0.31 3.36 0.83
C LEU A 33 -0.42 3.25 2.35
N SER A 34 -1.65 3.35 2.89
CA SER A 34 -1.92 3.21 4.32
C SER A 34 -1.60 1.79 4.81
N ALA A 35 -2.04 0.79 4.04
CA ALA A 35 -1.75 -0.60 4.32
C ALA A 35 -0.23 -0.83 4.25
N PHE A 36 0.41 -0.41 3.16
CA PHE A 36 1.86 -0.54 2.96
C PHE A 36 2.68 0.08 4.11
N ARG A 37 2.25 1.24 4.64
CA ARG A 37 2.88 1.83 5.82
C ARG A 37 2.78 0.92 7.05
N ILE A 38 1.61 0.37 7.35
CA ILE A 38 1.42 -0.58 8.46
C ILE A 38 2.31 -1.81 8.27
N ALA A 39 2.38 -2.33 7.04
CA ALA A 39 3.25 -3.47 6.72
C ALA A 39 4.73 -3.15 6.96
N LEU A 40 5.19 -1.94 6.64
CA LEU A 40 6.56 -1.48 6.93
C LEU A 40 6.82 -1.35 8.44
N GLU A 41 5.88 -0.78 9.20
CA GLU A 41 5.98 -0.64 10.65
C GLU A 41 6.06 -2.00 11.37
N GLN A 42 5.48 -3.04 10.78
CA GLN A 42 5.54 -4.42 11.29
C GLN A 42 6.81 -5.17 10.89
N GLN A 43 7.68 -4.61 10.04
CA GLN A 43 8.91 -5.29 9.64
C GLN A 43 9.95 -5.27 10.78
N PRO A 44 10.66 -6.38 11.03
CA PRO A 44 11.56 -6.51 12.17
C PRO A 44 12.77 -5.55 12.11
N ILE A 45 13.28 -5.26 10.91
CA ILE A 45 14.49 -4.43 10.73
C ILE A 45 14.16 -3.00 10.32
N ILE A 46 13.16 -2.79 9.47
CA ILE A 46 12.95 -1.50 8.79
C ILE A 46 11.79 -0.67 9.36
N SER A 47 11.23 -1.09 10.50
CA SER A 47 10.11 -0.39 11.15
C SER A 47 10.41 1.08 11.45
N TYR A 48 11.62 1.41 11.90
CA TYR A 48 12.03 2.80 12.16
C TYR A 48 12.15 3.65 10.90
N LEU A 49 12.37 3.04 9.73
CA LEU A 49 12.41 3.71 8.44
C LEU A 49 11.03 3.81 7.77
N ALA A 50 9.99 3.19 8.35
CA ALA A 50 8.64 3.16 7.77
C ALA A 50 8.10 4.55 7.39
N PRO A 51 8.28 5.64 8.20
CA PRO A 51 7.81 6.97 7.84
C PRO A 51 8.48 7.58 6.60
N ILE A 52 9.62 7.06 6.17
CA ILE A 52 10.33 7.52 4.97
C ILE A 52 10.09 6.55 3.82
N LEU A 53 10.24 5.25 4.08
CA LEU A 53 10.14 4.20 3.06
C LEU A 53 8.74 4.06 2.47
N PHE A 54 7.69 4.44 3.20
CA PHE A 54 6.33 4.31 2.67
C PHE A 54 6.11 5.16 1.41
N TRP A 55 6.77 6.32 1.28
CA TRP A 55 6.81 7.11 0.05
C TRP A 55 8.01 6.78 -0.83
N LEU A 56 9.19 6.64 -0.25
CA LEU A 56 10.42 6.51 -1.04
C LEU A 56 10.44 5.22 -1.86
N LEU A 57 10.02 4.10 -1.28
CA LEU A 57 10.05 2.79 -1.94
C LEU A 57 9.16 2.75 -3.19
N PRO A 58 7.85 3.07 -3.15
CA PRO A 58 7.02 3.05 -4.36
C PRO A 58 7.48 4.06 -5.41
N LEU A 59 7.99 5.23 -5.00
CA LEU A 59 8.51 6.23 -5.94
C LEU A 59 9.76 5.71 -6.67
N MET A 60 10.67 5.05 -5.96
CA MET A 60 11.86 4.43 -6.55
C MET A 60 11.48 3.32 -7.53
N GLU A 61 10.49 2.49 -7.19
CA GLU A 61 9.99 1.43 -8.07
C GLU A 61 9.42 1.99 -9.38
N ILE A 62 8.56 3.00 -9.29
CA ILE A 62 8.00 3.66 -10.48
C ILE A 62 9.10 4.37 -11.27
N ALA A 63 10.03 5.06 -10.60
CA ALA A 63 11.15 5.74 -11.24
C ALA A 63 12.02 4.77 -12.07
N VAL A 64 12.27 3.56 -11.56
CA VAL A 64 12.99 2.52 -12.29
C VAL A 64 12.20 2.07 -13.53
N GLY A 65 10.89 1.88 -13.41
CA GLY A 65 10.01 1.60 -14.55
C GLY A 65 10.06 2.70 -15.62
N ILE A 66 10.06 3.96 -15.21
CA ILE A 66 10.18 5.12 -16.10
C ILE A 66 11.56 5.17 -16.78
N LEU A 67 12.65 4.99 -16.03
CA LEU A 67 14.01 4.94 -16.59
C LEU A 67 14.14 3.85 -17.66
N LEU A 68 13.53 2.69 -17.44
CA LEU A 68 13.46 1.63 -18.43
C LEU A 68 12.56 2.00 -19.62
N ALA A 69 11.49 2.76 -19.44
CA ALA A 69 10.58 3.18 -20.52
C ALA A 69 11.17 4.27 -21.45
N ILE A 70 12.03 5.14 -20.92
CA ILE A 70 12.64 6.23 -21.66
C ILE A 70 13.47 5.71 -22.86
N PRO A 71 13.40 6.36 -24.05
CA PRO A 71 14.11 5.91 -25.25
C PRO A 71 15.63 6.10 -25.19
N SER A 72 16.15 6.95 -24.29
CA SER A 72 17.59 7.21 -24.13
C SER A 72 18.38 5.96 -23.76
N VAL A 73 19.49 5.69 -24.47
CA VAL A 73 20.40 4.56 -24.18
C VAL A 73 21.01 4.68 -22.78
N GLY A 74 21.51 5.86 -22.42
CA GLY A 74 22.16 6.09 -21.12
C GLY A 74 21.22 5.90 -19.94
N LEU A 75 20.02 6.47 -20.00
CA LEU A 75 19.02 6.34 -18.93
C LEU A 75 18.52 4.90 -18.78
N ARG A 76 18.41 4.15 -19.89
CA ARG A 76 18.09 2.71 -19.84
C ARG A 76 19.15 1.91 -19.10
N ALA A 77 20.43 2.21 -19.30
CA ALA A 77 21.51 1.55 -18.58
C ALA A 77 21.38 1.77 -17.06
N TRP A 78 21.03 2.99 -16.64
CA TRP A 78 20.73 3.30 -15.24
C TRP A 78 19.50 2.56 -14.73
N GLY A 79 18.42 2.49 -15.52
CA GLY A 79 17.21 1.72 -15.16
C GLY A 79 17.51 0.24 -14.93
N TRP A 80 18.31 -0.40 -15.80
CA TRP A 80 18.72 -1.80 -15.62
C TRP A 80 19.57 -1.99 -14.35
N ARG A 81 20.56 -1.12 -14.11
CA ARG A 81 21.41 -1.18 -12.91
C ARG A 81 20.59 -0.99 -11.62
N ALA A 82 19.75 0.02 -11.59
CA ALA A 82 18.88 0.33 -10.45
C ALA A 82 17.90 -0.82 -10.20
N SER A 83 17.30 -1.39 -11.26
CA SER A 83 16.45 -2.57 -11.15
C SER A 83 17.18 -3.75 -10.53
N THR A 84 18.37 -4.09 -11.04
CA THR A 84 19.15 -5.22 -10.53
C THR A 84 19.51 -4.99 -9.05
N LEU A 85 19.98 -3.79 -8.70
CA LEU A 85 20.35 -3.45 -7.33
C LEU A 85 19.15 -3.57 -6.36
N LEU A 86 18.00 -2.99 -6.71
CA LEU A 86 16.82 -3.06 -5.85
C LEU A 86 16.35 -4.50 -5.65
N ILE A 87 16.28 -5.31 -6.73
CA ILE A 87 15.87 -6.71 -6.61
C ILE A 87 16.86 -7.52 -5.77
N ILE A 88 18.17 -7.26 -5.88
CA ILE A 88 19.17 -7.90 -5.01
C ILE A 88 18.88 -7.58 -3.54
N VAL A 89 18.68 -6.30 -3.21
CA VAL A 89 18.35 -5.86 -1.84
C VAL A 89 17.08 -6.55 -1.33
N PHE A 90 16.01 -6.56 -2.13
CA PHE A 90 14.77 -7.27 -1.79
C PHE A 90 14.98 -8.78 -1.63
N THR A 91 15.78 -9.39 -2.49
CA THR A 91 16.07 -10.84 -2.45
C THR A 91 16.83 -11.21 -1.18
N ILE A 92 17.85 -10.43 -0.81
CA ILE A 92 18.59 -10.61 0.44
C ILE A 92 17.64 -10.48 1.63
N TYR A 93 16.82 -9.42 1.64
CA TYR A 93 15.86 -9.16 2.72
C TYR A 93 14.89 -10.33 2.95
N ILE A 94 14.31 -10.87 1.87
CA ILE A 94 13.38 -12.01 1.96
C ILE A 94 14.13 -13.30 2.30
N GLY A 95 15.32 -13.49 1.74
CA GLY A 95 16.17 -14.65 2.01
C GLY A 95 16.50 -14.81 3.49
N LEU A 96 16.85 -13.70 4.16
CA LEU A 96 17.05 -13.69 5.62
C LEU A 96 15.80 -14.12 6.40
N GLY A 97 14.60 -13.73 5.92
CA GLY A 97 13.34 -14.16 6.51
C GLY A 97 13.04 -15.66 6.30
N VAL A 98 13.38 -16.21 5.13
CA VAL A 98 13.25 -17.65 4.85
C VAL A 98 14.23 -18.47 5.69
N LEU A 99 15.44 -17.97 5.91
CA LEU A 99 16.46 -18.58 6.78
C LEU A 99 16.16 -18.44 8.28
N ASN A 100 14.99 -17.89 8.65
CA ASN A 100 14.56 -17.66 10.04
C ASN A 100 15.55 -16.82 10.87
N VAL A 101 16.26 -15.89 10.24
CA VAL A 101 17.17 -14.96 10.94
C VAL A 101 16.38 -13.96 11.82
N TYR A 102 15.15 -13.65 11.43
CA TYR A 102 14.28 -12.76 12.19
C TYR A 102 13.61 -13.50 13.35
N ALA A 103 13.61 -12.88 14.54
CA ALA A 103 12.99 -13.45 15.75
C ALA A 103 11.48 -13.72 15.60
N GLN A 104 10.79 -12.93 14.76
CA GLN A 104 9.39 -13.11 14.40
C GLN A 104 9.22 -12.78 12.91
N LYS A 105 8.43 -13.59 12.19
CA LYS A 105 8.11 -13.32 10.78
C LYS A 105 7.04 -12.21 10.73
N PRO A 106 7.25 -11.13 9.95
CA PRO A 106 6.27 -10.05 9.89
C PRO A 106 4.99 -10.53 9.22
N CYS A 107 3.84 -9.98 9.67
CA CYS A 107 2.55 -10.27 9.04
C CYS A 107 2.56 -9.81 7.58
N MET A 108 2.22 -10.68 6.64
CA MET A 108 1.94 -10.30 5.24
C MET A 108 0.53 -9.73 5.09
N CYS A 109 0.23 -8.72 5.90
CA CYS A 109 -1.11 -8.14 6.03
C CYS A 109 -1.56 -7.29 4.82
N THR A 110 -0.77 -7.18 3.73
CA THR A 110 -1.03 -6.18 2.67
C THR A 110 -0.82 -6.67 1.23
N SER A 111 -1.85 -6.40 0.40
CA SER A 111 -1.94 -6.60 -1.05
C SER A 111 -1.82 -8.06 -1.54
N PHE A 112 -1.80 -8.28 -2.86
CA PHE A 112 -1.83 -9.56 -3.61
C PHE A 112 -0.90 -10.65 -3.04
N LEU A 113 0.15 -10.27 -2.30
CA LEU A 113 1.11 -11.17 -1.67
C LEU A 113 0.70 -11.72 -0.30
N SER A 114 -0.41 -11.26 0.28
CA SER A 114 -1.01 -11.86 1.49
C SER A 114 -1.32 -13.35 1.34
N ARG A 115 -1.40 -13.86 0.11
CA ARG A 115 -1.72 -15.25 -0.22
C ARG A 115 -0.52 -16.10 -0.63
N ILE A 116 0.68 -15.53 -0.81
CA ILE A 116 1.87 -16.29 -1.23
C ILE A 116 2.76 -16.63 -0.03
N SER A 117 3.48 -17.74 -0.07
CA SER A 117 4.46 -18.06 0.99
C SER A 117 5.75 -17.25 0.81
N TRP A 118 6.53 -17.08 1.88
CA TRP A 118 7.85 -16.42 1.84
C TRP A 118 8.79 -17.07 0.83
N THR A 119 8.79 -18.41 0.76
CA THR A 119 9.60 -19.17 -0.20
C THR A 119 9.16 -18.92 -1.64
N ALA A 120 7.85 -18.85 -1.90
CA ALA A 120 7.34 -18.52 -3.22
C ALA A 120 7.73 -17.09 -3.64
N HIS A 121 7.67 -16.13 -2.73
CA HIS A 121 8.12 -14.76 -3.00
C HIS A 121 9.62 -14.73 -3.32
N LEU A 122 10.45 -15.44 -2.55
CA LEU A 122 11.88 -15.53 -2.82
C LEU A 122 12.16 -16.08 -4.22
N LEU A 123 11.46 -17.15 -4.62
CA LEU A 123 11.60 -17.75 -5.95
C LEU A 123 11.24 -16.75 -7.06
N ILE A 124 10.13 -16.04 -6.91
CA ILE A 124 9.72 -15.00 -7.87
C ILE A 124 10.81 -13.93 -7.98
N ASN A 125 11.34 -13.44 -6.86
CA ASN A 125 12.41 -12.44 -6.88
C ASN A 125 13.69 -12.94 -7.56
N ILE A 126 14.08 -14.20 -7.36
CA ILE A 126 15.24 -14.80 -8.05
C ILE A 126 15.00 -14.86 -9.57
N VAL A 127 13.79 -15.22 -10.01
CA VAL A 127 13.44 -15.23 -11.44
C VAL A 127 13.52 -13.81 -12.01
N ILE A 128 12.91 -12.82 -11.36
CA ILE A 128 12.95 -11.42 -11.81
C ILE A 128 14.38 -10.88 -11.77
N LEU A 129 15.21 -11.27 -10.82
CA LEU A 129 16.64 -10.92 -10.76
C LEU A 129 17.38 -11.46 -12.00
N GLY A 130 17.15 -12.72 -12.36
CA GLY A 130 17.71 -13.33 -13.56
C GLY A 130 17.31 -12.58 -14.84
N LEU A 131 16.04 -12.18 -14.96
CA LEU A 131 15.55 -11.37 -16.07
C LEU A 131 16.23 -9.98 -16.11
N SER A 132 16.41 -9.35 -14.95
CA SER A 132 17.08 -8.04 -14.82
C SER A 132 18.54 -8.11 -15.26
N ILE A 133 19.30 -9.11 -14.79
CA ILE A 133 20.70 -9.33 -15.17
C ILE A 133 20.84 -9.64 -16.66
N THR A 134 19.96 -10.50 -17.19
CA THR A 134 19.95 -10.86 -18.62
C THR A 134 19.67 -9.61 -19.48
N GLY A 135 18.66 -8.82 -19.10
CA GLY A 135 18.34 -7.57 -19.78
C GLY A 135 19.50 -6.56 -19.76
N TRP A 136 20.20 -6.44 -18.63
CA TRP A 136 21.39 -5.58 -18.53
C TRP A 136 22.56 -6.07 -19.39
N GLY A 137 22.80 -7.38 -19.43
CA GLY A 137 23.84 -7.98 -20.30
C GLY A 137 23.55 -7.76 -21.79
N LEU A 138 22.29 -7.93 -22.21
CA LEU A 138 21.84 -7.69 -23.57
C LEU A 138 21.84 -6.20 -23.93
N HIS A 139 21.59 -5.31 -22.98
CA HIS A 139 21.59 -3.86 -23.21
C HIS A 139 22.90 -3.38 -23.86
N ARG A 140 24.06 -3.87 -23.39
CA ARG A 140 25.37 -3.50 -23.95
C ARG A 140 25.54 -3.96 -25.40
N LYS A 141 24.98 -5.11 -25.75
CA LYS A 141 25.03 -5.67 -27.11
C LYS A 141 24.10 -4.92 -28.06
N VAL A 142 22.86 -4.67 -27.64
CA VAL A 142 21.83 -4.01 -28.46
C VAL A 142 22.12 -2.51 -28.62
N ALA A 143 22.69 -1.84 -27.60
CA ALA A 143 23.07 -0.43 -27.68
C ALA A 143 24.09 -0.12 -28.79
N LYS A 144 24.96 -1.08 -29.13
CA LYS A 144 25.94 -0.93 -30.23
C LYS A 144 25.34 -1.07 -31.63
N TYR A 145 24.17 -1.70 -31.78
CA TYR A 145 23.57 -2.03 -33.08
C TYR A 145 22.28 -1.29 -33.39
N SER A 146 21.59 -0.75 -32.38
CA SER A 146 20.21 -0.29 -32.51
C SER A 146 20.12 1.23 -32.68
N GLU A 147 20.47 1.73 -33.85
CA GLU A 147 19.93 2.98 -34.37
C GLU A 147 18.67 2.65 -35.19
N ARG A 148 17.50 2.68 -34.53
CA ARG A 148 16.24 3.14 -35.14
C ARG A 148 15.12 3.19 -34.10
N VAL A 149 14.63 4.42 -33.97
CA VAL A 149 13.49 4.91 -33.21
C VAL A 149 12.22 4.22 -33.71
N ILE A 150 11.54 3.43 -32.86
CA ILE A 150 10.09 3.07 -32.84
C ILE A 150 9.93 1.99 -31.74
N THR A 151 10.14 2.36 -30.48
CA THR A 151 9.88 1.47 -29.32
C THR A 151 9.41 2.25 -28.10
N GLY A 152 9.58 3.57 -28.09
CA GLY A 152 9.02 4.45 -27.05
C GLY A 152 7.49 4.40 -27.02
N LYS A 153 6.82 4.49 -28.18
CA LYS A 153 5.35 4.53 -28.24
C LYS A 153 4.68 3.29 -27.64
N THR A 154 5.20 2.09 -27.90
CA THR A 154 4.63 0.84 -27.36
C THR A 154 4.79 0.73 -25.84
N ASN A 155 5.96 1.10 -25.30
CA ASN A 155 6.19 1.06 -23.85
C ASN A 155 5.37 2.13 -23.11
N ILE A 156 5.21 3.31 -23.72
CA ILE A 156 4.33 4.36 -23.20
C ILE A 156 2.88 3.89 -23.20
N ALA A 157 2.42 3.26 -24.29
CA ALA A 157 1.09 2.68 -24.35
C ALA A 157 0.88 1.61 -23.27
N LEU A 158 1.86 0.72 -23.05
CA LEU A 158 1.82 -0.28 -21.97
C LEU A 158 1.74 0.37 -20.59
N PHE A 159 2.51 1.43 -20.35
CA PHE A 159 2.45 2.22 -19.11
C PHE A 159 1.03 2.76 -18.88
N LEU A 160 0.47 3.42 -19.90
CA LEU A 160 -0.86 4.03 -19.82
C LEU A 160 -1.96 2.99 -19.62
N ILE A 161 -1.90 1.86 -20.34
CA ILE A 161 -2.85 0.75 -20.19
C ILE A 161 -2.78 0.19 -18.77
N CYS A 162 -1.57 -0.04 -18.23
CA CYS A 162 -1.39 -0.57 -16.89
C CYS A 162 -1.94 0.40 -15.82
N PHE A 163 -1.71 1.70 -15.99
CA PHE A 163 -2.25 2.75 -15.12
C PHE A 163 -3.79 2.76 -15.13
N ILE A 164 -4.41 2.74 -16.31
CA ILE A 164 -5.88 2.72 -16.46
C ILE A 164 -6.48 1.43 -15.88
N ALA A 165 -5.87 0.27 -16.16
CA ALA A 165 -6.34 -1.01 -15.66
C ALA A 165 -6.31 -1.08 -14.13
N MET A 166 -5.22 -0.61 -13.50
CA MET A 166 -5.13 -0.56 -12.04
C MET A 166 -6.11 0.44 -11.44
N GLY A 167 -6.29 1.62 -12.05
CA GLY A 167 -7.30 2.58 -11.65
C GLY A 167 -8.71 1.98 -11.69
N ALA A 168 -9.04 1.21 -12.74
CA ALA A 168 -10.33 0.54 -12.87
C ALA A 168 -10.53 -0.59 -11.85
N ILE A 169 -9.51 -1.44 -11.64
CA ILE A 169 -9.55 -2.51 -10.61
C ILE A 169 -9.79 -1.89 -9.25
N SER A 170 -9.09 -0.81 -8.96
CA SER A 170 -9.14 -0.26 -7.63
C SER A 170 -10.38 0.58 -7.36
N TYR A 171 -10.87 1.30 -8.37
CA TYR A 171 -12.22 1.88 -8.35
C TYR A 171 -13.28 0.81 -8.06
N ARG A 172 -13.20 -0.35 -8.73
CA ARG A 172 -14.10 -1.49 -8.47
C ARG A 172 -13.97 -2.00 -7.03
N ASN A 173 -12.76 -2.18 -6.51
CA ASN A 173 -12.55 -2.65 -5.13
C ASN A 173 -13.13 -1.69 -4.09
N ILE A 174 -12.94 -0.37 -4.26
CA ILE A 174 -13.52 0.64 -3.38
C ILE A 174 -15.05 0.61 -3.44
N HIS A 175 -15.63 0.59 -4.65
CA HIS A 175 -17.09 0.54 -4.81
C HIS A 175 -17.69 -0.77 -4.31
N TYR A 176 -17.01 -1.90 -4.49
CA TYR A 176 -17.48 -3.20 -4.01
C TYR A 176 -17.45 -3.26 -2.48
N THR A 177 -16.38 -2.79 -1.83
CA THR A 177 -16.29 -2.73 -0.36
C THR A 177 -17.35 -1.79 0.21
N LYS A 178 -17.48 -0.58 -0.36
CA LYS A 178 -18.52 0.37 0.02
C LYS A 178 -19.93 -0.20 -0.18
N SER A 179 -20.18 -0.99 -1.23
CA SER A 179 -21.48 -1.65 -1.39
C SER A 179 -21.75 -2.70 -0.31
N LYS A 180 -20.73 -3.45 0.15
CA LYS A 180 -20.93 -4.45 1.22
C LYS A 180 -21.15 -3.81 2.58
N ASP A 181 -20.46 -2.71 2.87
CA ASP A 181 -20.57 -2.01 4.15
C ASP A 181 -21.82 -1.11 4.24
N VAL A 182 -22.48 -0.83 3.12
CA VAL A 182 -23.76 -0.08 3.07
C VAL A 182 -24.97 -0.93 3.48
N TRP A 183 -24.90 -2.27 3.40
CA TRP A 183 -26.05 -3.15 3.62
C TRP A 183 -26.08 -3.86 4.98
N TYR A 184 -25.10 -3.63 5.87
CA TYR A 184 -25.17 -4.10 7.26
C TYR A 184 -25.45 -2.93 8.20
N ALA A 185 -26.66 -2.37 8.10
CA ALA A 185 -27.20 -1.61 9.21
C ALA A 185 -27.51 -2.63 10.32
N PRO A 186 -26.90 -2.55 11.52
CA PRO A 186 -27.22 -3.48 12.59
C PRO A 186 -28.71 -3.40 12.90
N ASP A 187 -29.39 -4.53 13.05
CA ASP A 187 -30.84 -4.62 13.31
C ASP A 187 -31.31 -3.73 14.48
N SER A 188 -30.39 -3.36 15.38
CA SER A 188 -30.58 -2.34 16.43
C SER A 188 -31.02 -0.95 15.95
N LEU A 189 -30.89 -0.63 14.65
CA LEU A 189 -31.33 0.64 14.06
C LEU A 189 -32.82 0.63 13.67
N TYR A 190 -33.43 -0.56 13.55
CA TYR A 190 -34.86 -0.73 13.28
C TYR A 190 -35.65 -1.20 14.51
N TYR A 191 -34.98 -1.38 15.64
CA TYR A 191 -35.68 -1.54 16.92
C TYR A 191 -36.26 -0.19 17.34
N TYR A 192 -37.43 0.13 16.81
CA TYR A 192 -38.29 1.13 17.42
C TYR A 192 -38.69 0.55 18.79
N PRO A 193 -38.28 1.16 19.91
CA PRO A 193 -38.80 0.72 21.20
C PRO A 193 -40.30 0.93 21.13
N GLU A 194 -41.06 -0.15 21.27
CA GLU A 194 -42.49 -0.07 21.50
C GLU A 194 -42.67 0.67 22.84
N HIS A 195 -42.96 1.96 22.75
CA HIS A 195 -43.19 2.80 23.92
C HIS A 195 -44.55 2.43 24.49
N ASN A 196 -44.56 1.38 25.30
CA ASN A 196 -45.60 1.22 26.31
C ASN A 196 -45.31 2.24 27.40
N ASP A 197 -46.17 3.26 27.39
CA ASP A 197 -46.37 4.40 28.26
C ASP A 197 -45.50 4.63 29.52
N VAL A 198 -45.27 5.93 29.70
CA VAL A 198 -45.22 6.74 30.92
C VAL A 198 -43.85 7.38 31.25
N SER A 199 -43.80 8.70 30.97
CA SER A 199 -43.02 9.76 31.65
C SER A 199 -41.49 9.78 31.51
N ARG A 200 -40.97 10.32 30.39
CA ARG A 200 -39.66 11.02 30.39
C ARG A 200 -39.69 12.29 29.51
N PRO A 201 -39.03 13.39 29.92
CA PRO A 201 -39.05 14.64 29.17
C PRO A 201 -38.20 14.57 27.90
N ILE A 202 -38.75 15.15 26.83
CA ILE A 202 -38.33 15.07 25.41
C ILE A 202 -36.88 15.50 25.14
N VAL A 203 -36.22 16.18 26.08
CA VAL A 203 -34.86 16.71 25.95
C VAL A 203 -33.74 15.64 25.86
N GLY A 204 -33.99 14.40 26.27
CA GLY A 204 -32.96 13.33 26.27
C GLY A 204 -32.67 12.71 24.90
N SER A 205 -33.64 12.71 23.98
CA SER A 205 -33.52 12.01 22.68
C SER A 205 -32.65 12.77 21.69
N LEU A 206 -32.78 14.10 21.63
CA LEU A 206 -31.97 14.95 20.76
C LEU A 206 -30.53 15.07 21.25
N ALA A 207 -30.31 15.12 22.57
CA ALA A 207 -28.97 15.14 23.17
C ALA A 207 -28.17 13.87 22.86
N TYR A 208 -28.82 12.70 22.92
CA TYR A 208 -28.20 11.43 22.56
C TYR A 208 -27.82 11.35 21.08
N ARG A 209 -28.66 11.93 20.20
CA ARG A 209 -28.39 11.97 18.76
C ARG A 209 -27.23 12.91 18.41
N TYR A 210 -27.04 14.01 19.16
CA TYR A 210 -25.97 14.98 18.94
C TYR A 210 -24.59 14.48 19.41
N ASP A 211 -24.53 13.72 20.51
CA ASP A 211 -23.27 13.22 21.08
C ASP A 211 -22.62 12.12 20.22
N ARG A 212 -23.43 11.38 19.44
CA ARG A 212 -22.94 10.30 18.57
C ARG A 212 -22.19 10.80 17.32
N TYR A 213 -22.52 11.99 16.80
CA TYR A 213 -21.87 12.56 15.61
C TYR A 213 -20.61 13.38 15.93
N SER A 214 -20.46 13.87 17.17
CA SER A 214 -19.40 14.79 17.57
C SER A 214 -18.19 14.13 18.23
N GLY A 215 -18.25 12.81 18.51
CA GLY A 215 -17.19 12.04 19.16
C GLY A 215 -15.76 12.24 18.62
N PRO A 216 -15.52 12.26 17.29
CA PRO A 216 -14.18 12.44 16.73
C PRO A 216 -13.63 13.88 16.88
N TYR A 217 -14.49 14.89 17.04
CA TYR A 217 -14.10 16.30 17.09
C TYR A 217 -13.95 16.84 18.53
N ARG A 218 -14.35 16.06 19.54
CA ARG A 218 -14.34 16.46 20.96
C ARG A 218 -12.93 16.75 21.50
N GLN A 219 -11.91 16.06 20.98
CA GLN A 219 -10.53 16.19 21.48
C GLN A 219 -9.86 17.53 21.11
N LEU A 220 -10.38 18.26 20.13
CA LEU A 220 -9.89 19.59 19.75
C LEU A 220 -10.33 20.69 20.72
N PHE A 221 -11.43 20.50 21.45
CA PHE A 221 -12.03 21.54 22.31
C PHE A 221 -11.82 21.33 23.82
N THR A 222 -11.43 20.14 24.28
CA THR A 222 -11.29 19.84 25.72
C THR A 222 -9.90 20.12 26.28
N LYS A 223 -8.90 20.47 25.46
CA LYS A 223 -7.51 20.68 25.93
C LYS A 223 -7.30 21.96 26.77
N LYS A 224 -8.33 22.78 27.03
CA LYS A 224 -8.19 24.05 27.78
C LYS A 224 -8.93 24.14 29.11
N SER A 225 -9.55 23.08 29.65
CA SER A 225 -10.13 23.19 31.00
C SER A 225 -10.12 21.85 31.75
N SER A 226 -8.97 21.52 32.34
CA SER A 226 -8.85 20.45 33.32
C SER A 226 -8.66 21.04 34.72
N LYS A 227 -9.76 21.19 35.47
CA LYS A 227 -9.74 21.07 36.94
C LYS A 227 -10.93 20.20 37.37
N PRO A 228 -10.74 19.15 38.18
CA PRO A 228 -11.81 18.23 38.55
C PRO A 228 -12.60 18.80 39.74
N THR A 229 -13.85 19.21 39.49
CA THR A 229 -14.81 19.63 40.52
C THR A 229 -15.71 18.47 40.91
N SER A 230 -15.15 17.40 41.50
CA SER A 230 -15.94 16.24 41.95
C SER A 230 -15.85 15.96 43.47
N LEU A 231 -15.27 16.87 44.25
CA LEU A 231 -15.11 16.69 45.71
C LEU A 231 -16.21 17.34 46.58
N LEU A 232 -17.18 18.07 46.01
CA LEU A 232 -18.15 18.86 46.80
C LEU A 232 -19.56 18.26 46.90
N THR A 233 -19.93 17.31 46.05
CA THR A 233 -21.33 16.82 45.99
C THR A 233 -21.63 15.68 46.96
N ASN A 234 -20.60 14.94 47.42
CA ASN A 234 -20.82 13.77 48.30
C ASN A 234 -20.83 14.11 49.80
N ARG A 235 -20.56 15.36 50.20
CA ARG A 235 -20.53 15.77 51.61
C ARG A 235 -21.86 16.33 52.13
N TRP A 236 -22.81 16.65 51.24
CA TRP A 236 -24.11 17.23 51.61
C TRP A 236 -25.24 16.20 51.80
N LEU A 237 -25.09 14.97 51.29
CA LEU A 237 -26.11 13.92 51.41
C LEU A 237 -25.95 13.01 52.64
N ALA A 238 -24.87 13.17 53.42
CA ALA A 238 -24.61 12.39 54.64
C ALA A 238 -25.13 13.05 55.94
N VAL A 239 -25.71 14.26 55.87
CA VAL A 239 -26.15 15.03 57.07
C VAL A 239 -27.67 14.96 57.31
N GLN A 240 -28.47 14.38 56.39
CA GLN A 240 -29.95 14.31 56.55
C GLN A 240 -30.53 12.94 56.92
N LYS A 241 -29.71 11.96 57.36
CA LYS A 241 -30.20 10.67 57.87
C LYS A 241 -29.52 10.27 59.19
N GLY A 242 -29.61 11.14 60.19
CA GLY A 242 -29.20 10.86 61.56
C GLY A 242 -29.57 12.01 62.48
N GLY A 243 -30.77 11.94 63.05
CA GLY A 243 -31.37 12.92 63.97
C GLY A 243 -32.82 12.59 64.21
#